data_AF-A0AAJ0D097-F1
#
_entry.id   AF-A0AAJ0D097-F1
#
_cell.length_a   1.000
_cell.length_b   1.000
_cell.length_c   1.000
_cell.angle_alpha   90.00
_cell.angle_beta   90.00
_cell.angle_gamma   90.00
#
_symmetry.space_group_name_H-M   'P 1'
#
loop_
_entity.id
_entity.type
_entity.pdbx_description
1 polymer ?
#
loop_
_entity_poly.entity_id
_entity_poly.type
_entity_poly.pdbx_seq_one_letter_code
_entity_poly.pdbx_strand_id
1 'polypeptide(L)'
;MATIRSLLPTWERPGPTVTGQSPTRLQQGQANPTRRLVEDYRPGYPRFVALVSAHAPFFMCRRFDKLRARLLLQKQDKLSMLEEKLEQVDREEPSPLYLGKSRCDQNVERASILREIDDCLADFGKSEPLVMVMNYSF
;
A
#
# COMPACT_ATOMS: atom_id res chain seq x y z
N MET A 1 68.14 -42.35 -21.21
CA MET A 1 67.27 -41.17 -21.35
C MET A 1 65.84 -41.62 -21.60
N ALA A 2 64.84 -40.85 -21.17
CA ALA A 2 63.41 -41.22 -21.16
C ALA A 2 62.55 -40.00 -21.60
N THR A 3 61.22 -40.06 -21.80
CA THR A 3 60.23 -41.09 -21.42
C THR A 3 58.95 -41.05 -22.28
N ILE A 4 58.22 -42.19 -22.36
CA ILE A 4 56.73 -42.31 -22.37
C ILE A 4 55.84 -41.43 -23.32
N ARG A 5 55.12 -42.12 -24.23
CA ARG A 5 53.63 -42.16 -24.45
C ARG A 5 52.81 -40.88 -24.78
N SER A 6 52.10 -40.91 -25.92
CA SER A 6 50.68 -40.48 -26.16
C SER A 6 50.33 -40.79 -27.64
N LEU A 7 49.20 -41.36 -28.11
CA LEU A 7 47.77 -41.44 -27.70
C LEU A 7 47.10 -40.05 -27.66
N LEU A 8 46.15 -39.64 -28.51
CA LEU A 8 45.18 -40.33 -29.40
C LEU A 8 44.81 -39.46 -30.65
N PRO A 9 44.02 -39.97 -31.64
CA PRO A 9 43.81 -39.33 -32.95
C PRO A 9 42.43 -38.66 -33.17
N THR A 10 42.30 -37.96 -34.32
CA THR A 10 41.10 -37.72 -35.16
C THR A 10 39.76 -37.28 -34.53
N TRP A 11 39.25 -36.12 -34.94
CA TRP A 11 37.87 -35.64 -34.66
C TRP A 11 37.02 -35.27 -35.89
N GLU A 12 37.43 -35.65 -37.11
CA GLU A 12 36.62 -35.39 -38.33
C GLU A 12 35.39 -36.33 -38.42
N ARG A 13 34.22 -35.70 -38.21
CA ARG A 13 32.86 -36.01 -38.72
C ARG A 13 31.94 -36.96 -37.94
N PRO A 14 30.68 -36.53 -37.68
CA PRO A 14 29.70 -37.30 -36.93
C PRO A 14 28.72 -38.10 -37.81
N GLY A 15 28.27 -39.21 -37.22
CA GLY A 15 27.10 -40.02 -37.55
C GLY A 15 27.10 -41.22 -36.59
N PRO A 16 25.94 -41.82 -36.22
CA PRO A 16 24.67 -41.78 -36.95
C PRO A 16 23.40 -41.61 -36.06
N THR A 17 22.24 -41.81 -36.70
CA THR A 17 21.00 -42.37 -36.15
C THR A 17 20.21 -41.59 -35.08
N VAL A 18 19.02 -41.17 -35.51
CA VAL A 18 17.87 -40.81 -34.65
C VAL A 18 17.50 -41.95 -33.72
N THR A 19 17.51 -41.71 -32.39
CA THR A 19 16.47 -42.14 -31.43
C THR A 19 16.70 -41.35 -30.14
N GLY A 20 15.77 -40.48 -29.75
CA GLY A 20 15.91 -39.67 -28.54
C GLY A 20 14.75 -38.70 -28.39
N GLN A 21 13.78 -39.08 -27.55
CA GLN A 21 12.67 -38.21 -27.18
C GLN A 21 13.22 -36.95 -26.51
N SER A 22 12.99 -35.79 -27.12
CA SER A 22 13.29 -34.52 -26.45
C SER A 22 12.24 -34.30 -25.37
N PRO A 23 12.61 -34.13 -24.09
CA PRO A 23 11.64 -33.82 -23.05
C PRO A 23 11.04 -32.45 -23.35
N THR A 24 9.73 -32.35 -23.18
CA THR A 24 8.95 -31.12 -23.35
C THR A 24 9.57 -29.98 -22.55
N ARG A 25 10.39 -29.14 -23.21
CA ARG A 25 10.77 -27.85 -22.66
C ARG A 25 9.50 -27.01 -22.70
N LEU A 26 8.75 -27.07 -21.60
CA LEU A 26 7.62 -26.20 -21.35
C LEU A 26 8.08 -24.78 -21.67
N GLN A 27 7.57 -24.24 -22.77
CA GLN A 27 7.61 -22.81 -22.98
C GLN A 27 6.73 -22.25 -21.87
N GLN A 28 7.36 -21.90 -20.76
CA GLN A 28 6.79 -20.99 -19.79
C GLN A 28 6.60 -19.69 -20.56
N GLY A 29 5.44 -19.59 -21.22
CA GLY A 29 4.93 -18.33 -21.72
C GLY A 29 4.88 -17.42 -20.52
N GLN A 30 5.88 -16.56 -20.38
CA GLN A 30 5.79 -15.41 -19.52
C GLN A 30 4.56 -14.67 -20.00
N ALA A 31 3.46 -14.82 -19.25
CA ALA A 31 2.25 -14.06 -19.45
C ALA A 31 2.62 -12.62 -19.13
N ASN A 32 3.17 -11.92 -20.13
CA ASN A 32 3.29 -10.49 -20.16
C ASN A 32 1.90 -9.96 -19.79
N PRO A 33 1.71 -9.38 -18.59
CA PRO A 33 0.38 -9.11 -18.09
C PRO A 33 -0.30 -8.18 -19.07
N THR A 34 -1.25 -8.71 -19.85
CA THR A 34 -1.80 -8.04 -21.02
C THR A 34 -2.34 -6.69 -20.58
N ARG A 35 -1.63 -5.63 -20.97
CA ARG A 35 -1.92 -4.26 -20.59
C ARG A 35 -3.30 -3.92 -21.14
N ARG A 36 -4.31 -4.03 -20.28
CA ARG A 36 -5.71 -3.79 -20.64
C ARG A 36 -5.83 -2.45 -21.34
N LEU A 37 -6.42 -2.48 -22.52
CA LEU A 37 -6.72 -1.28 -23.28
C LEU A 37 -7.86 -0.53 -22.58
N VAL A 38 -7.96 0.77 -22.84
CA VAL A 38 -9.03 1.61 -22.28
C VAL A 38 -10.42 1.07 -22.67
N GLU A 39 -10.56 0.55 -23.89
CA GLU A 39 -11.82 0.01 -24.38
C GLU A 39 -12.24 -1.33 -23.73
N ASP A 40 -11.31 -2.04 -23.07
CA ASP A 40 -11.61 -3.29 -22.34
C ASP A 40 -12.47 -3.02 -21.08
N TYR A 41 -12.52 -1.77 -20.62
CA TYR A 41 -13.31 -1.36 -19.46
C TYR A 41 -14.76 -1.09 -19.84
N ARG A 42 -15.70 -1.37 -18.93
CA ARG A 42 -17.14 -1.09 -19.11
C ARG A 42 -17.37 0.40 -19.43
N PRO A 43 -18.20 0.75 -20.43
CA PRO A 43 -18.56 2.13 -20.74
C PRO A 43 -19.06 2.92 -19.52
N GLY A 44 -18.79 4.22 -19.50
CA GLY A 44 -19.04 5.11 -18.37
C GLY A 44 -17.81 5.34 -17.51
N TYR A 45 -18.01 5.51 -16.20
CA TYR A 45 -16.95 5.91 -15.26
C TYR A 45 -15.69 5.02 -15.27
N PRO A 46 -15.77 3.67 -15.34
CA PRO A 46 -14.58 2.82 -15.39
C PRO A 46 -13.70 3.07 -16.62
N ARG A 47 -14.31 3.18 -17.82
CA ARG A 47 -13.59 3.51 -19.07
C ARG A 47 -13.04 4.93 -19.07
N PHE A 48 -13.78 5.90 -18.53
CA PHE A 48 -13.30 7.28 -18.39
C PHE A 48 -12.08 7.37 -17.45
N VAL A 49 -12.12 6.71 -16.28
CA VAL A 49 -10.96 6.65 -15.37
C VAL A 49 -9.78 5.95 -16.05
N ALA A 50 -10.01 4.84 -16.77
CA ALA A 50 -8.97 4.18 -17.54
C ALA A 50 -8.32 5.13 -18.57
N LEU A 51 -9.12 5.89 -19.34
CA LEU A 51 -8.64 6.90 -20.30
C LEU A 51 -7.80 8.00 -19.63
N VAL A 52 -8.31 8.60 -18.55
CA VAL A 52 -7.63 9.68 -17.82
C VAL A 52 -6.34 9.19 -17.17
N SER A 53 -6.29 7.92 -16.73
CA SER A 53 -5.09 7.28 -16.19
C SER A 53 -4.09 6.76 -17.24
N ALA A 54 -4.50 6.62 -18.50
CA ALA A 54 -3.69 5.99 -19.55
C ALA A 54 -2.45 6.81 -19.93
N HIS A 55 -2.45 8.11 -19.65
CA HIS A 55 -1.37 9.05 -19.97
C HIS A 55 -1.27 10.14 -18.89
N ALA A 56 -0.08 10.35 -18.32
CA ALA A 56 0.11 11.25 -17.18
C ALA A 56 -0.37 12.71 -17.43
N PRO A 57 -0.18 13.31 -18.62
CA PRO A 57 -0.81 14.59 -18.98
C PRO A 57 -2.34 14.63 -18.99
N PHE A 58 -3.06 13.51 -19.11
CA PHE A 58 -4.52 13.50 -18.93
C PHE A 58 -4.90 13.47 -17.45
N PHE A 59 -4.00 12.98 -16.59
CA PHE A 59 -4.16 12.93 -15.13
C PHE A 59 -3.87 14.28 -14.44
N MET A 60 -4.28 15.41 -15.05
CA MET A 60 -4.19 16.74 -14.46
C MET A 60 -5.28 16.98 -13.39
N CYS A 61 -5.29 16.14 -12.36
CA CYS A 61 -6.10 16.33 -11.18
C CYS A 61 -5.53 17.46 -10.31
N ARG A 62 -6.36 18.44 -9.94
CA ARG A 62 -5.97 19.49 -8.99
C ARG A 62 -5.49 18.86 -7.69
N ARG A 63 -4.20 19.00 -7.38
CA ARG A 63 -3.64 18.63 -6.08
C ARG A 63 -4.19 19.59 -5.03
N PHE A 64 -5.24 19.17 -4.33
CA PHE A 64 -5.97 19.93 -3.31
C PHE A 64 -5.15 20.11 -2.01
N ASP A 65 -3.84 20.30 -2.10
CA ASP A 65 -2.90 20.15 -0.99
C ASP A 65 -3.16 21.22 0.11
N LYS A 66 -3.43 22.48 -0.29
CA LYS A 66 -3.86 23.54 0.64
C LYS A 66 -5.21 23.26 1.33
N LEU A 67 -6.13 22.54 0.68
CA LEU A 67 -7.43 22.18 1.25
C LEU A 67 -7.28 20.98 2.20
N ARG A 68 -6.48 19.98 1.82
CA ARG A 68 -6.10 18.85 2.68
C ARG A 68 -5.41 19.32 3.96
N ALA A 69 -4.44 20.23 3.85
CA ALA A 69 -3.77 20.81 5.02
C ALA A 69 -4.75 21.53 5.96
N ARG A 70 -5.71 22.30 5.43
CA ARG A 70 -6.76 22.94 6.24
C ARG A 70 -7.65 21.91 6.97
N LEU A 71 -8.07 20.85 6.27
CA LEU A 71 -8.85 19.77 6.88
C LEU A 71 -8.06 19.01 7.95
N LEU A 72 -6.74 18.84 7.76
CA LEU A 72 -5.86 18.19 8.73
C LEU A 72 -5.74 19.04 10.01
N LEU A 73 -5.43 20.33 9.86
CA LEU A 73 -5.32 21.29 10.96
C LEU A 73 -6.65 21.39 11.74
N GLN A 74 -7.79 21.42 11.05
CA GLN A 74 -9.11 21.46 11.69
C GLN A 74 -9.44 20.19 12.49
N LYS A 75 -8.94 19.02 12.05
CA LYS A 75 -9.07 17.77 12.85
C LYS A 75 -8.14 17.76 14.06
N GLN A 76 -6.93 18.31 13.93
CA GLN A 76 -5.99 18.45 15.06
C GLN A 76 -6.54 19.38 16.12
N ASP A 77 -7.03 20.56 15.73
CA ASP A 77 -7.71 21.53 16.60
C ASP A 77 -8.88 20.90 17.37
N LYS A 78 -9.71 20.11 16.68
CA LYS A 78 -10.79 19.35 17.33
C LYS A 78 -10.27 18.32 18.34
N LEU A 79 -9.20 17.58 18.02
CA LEU A 79 -8.60 16.61 18.94
C LEU A 79 -8.04 17.30 20.19
N SER A 80 -7.34 18.43 20.04
CA SER A 80 -6.85 19.22 21.19
C SER A 80 -7.99 19.70 22.09
N MET A 81 -9.10 20.19 21.53
CA MET A 81 -10.28 20.55 22.32
C MET A 81 -10.95 19.37 23.04
N LEU A 82 -10.82 18.13 22.52
CA LEU A 82 -11.33 16.93 23.18
C LEU A 82 -10.38 16.43 24.27
N GLU A 83 -9.07 16.56 24.05
CA GLU A 83 -8.02 16.25 25.03
C GLU A 83 -8.12 17.17 26.26
N GLU A 84 -8.27 18.49 26.07
CA GLU A 84 -8.49 19.45 27.17
C GLU A 84 -9.75 19.13 27.99
N LYS A 85 -10.84 18.74 27.33
CA LYS A 85 -12.09 18.32 28.01
C LYS A 85 -11.92 17.02 28.77
N LEU A 86 -11.24 16.04 28.19
CA LEU A 86 -10.95 14.77 28.84
C LEU A 86 -10.14 15.00 30.11
N GLU A 87 -9.09 15.83 30.04
CA GLU A 87 -8.25 16.17 31.19
C GLU A 87 -9.07 16.88 32.28
N GLN A 88 -10.01 17.76 31.91
CA GLN A 88 -10.90 18.40 32.88
C GLN A 88 -11.83 17.40 33.59
N VAL A 89 -12.45 16.48 32.85
CA VAL A 89 -13.30 15.40 33.41
C VAL A 89 -12.48 14.45 34.29
N ASP A 90 -11.21 14.24 33.99
CA ASP A 90 -10.30 13.43 34.82
C ASP A 90 -9.86 14.15 36.11
N ARG A 91 -9.67 15.48 36.07
CA ARG A 91 -9.40 16.31 37.25
C ARG A 91 -10.60 16.42 38.19
N GLU A 92 -11.82 16.45 37.63
CA GLU A 92 -13.07 16.59 38.40
C GLU A 92 -13.59 15.25 38.96
N GLU A 93 -13.01 14.12 38.56
CA GLU A 93 -13.43 12.77 38.97
C GLU A 93 -13.26 12.52 40.48
N PRO A 94 -14.35 12.35 41.26
CA PRO A 94 -14.25 12.09 42.69
C PRO A 94 -13.80 10.66 43.03
N SER A 95 -13.80 9.73 42.07
CA SER A 95 -13.44 8.32 42.26
C SER A 95 -12.11 7.95 41.61
N PRO A 96 -10.99 7.88 42.37
CA PRO A 96 -9.70 7.42 41.84
C PRO A 96 -9.75 5.98 41.27
N LEU A 97 -10.74 5.19 41.68
CA LEU A 97 -10.96 3.83 41.16
C LEU A 97 -11.42 3.83 39.70
N TYR A 98 -12.15 4.87 39.25
CA TYR A 98 -12.61 4.96 37.87
C TYR A 98 -11.45 5.33 36.93
N LEU A 99 -10.62 6.30 37.33
CA LEU A 99 -9.36 6.63 36.63
C LEU A 99 -8.41 5.42 36.54
N GLY A 100 -8.28 4.64 37.62
CA GLY A 100 -7.41 3.46 37.64
C GLY A 100 -7.96 2.19 36.98
N LYS A 101 -9.27 2.13 36.69
CA LYS A 101 -9.94 0.92 36.16
C LYS A 101 -11.10 1.26 35.23
N SER A 102 -10.79 1.51 33.95
CA SER A 102 -11.77 1.70 32.86
C SER A 102 -12.92 0.66 32.83
N ARG A 103 -12.70 -0.61 33.21
CA ARG A 103 -13.78 -1.63 33.28
C ARG A 103 -14.83 -1.38 34.37
N CYS A 104 -14.49 -0.57 35.37
CA CYS A 104 -15.36 -0.19 36.48
C CYS A 104 -15.81 1.27 36.35
N ASP A 105 -15.39 1.96 35.29
CA ASP A 105 -15.70 3.36 35.08
C ASP A 105 -17.19 3.54 34.73
N GLN A 106 -17.83 4.46 35.44
CA GLN A 106 -19.23 4.83 35.24
C GLN A 106 -19.38 6.28 34.75
N ASN A 107 -18.27 6.96 34.48
CA ASN A 107 -18.28 8.33 33.96
C ASN A 107 -18.68 8.33 32.49
N VAL A 108 -19.98 8.53 32.25
CA VAL A 108 -20.60 8.56 30.91
C VAL A 108 -20.01 9.68 30.04
N GLU A 109 -19.59 10.80 30.65
CA GLU A 109 -18.99 11.92 29.94
C GLU A 109 -17.58 11.56 29.44
N ARG A 110 -16.72 11.00 30.30
CA ARG A 110 -15.41 10.46 29.89
C ARG A 110 -15.54 9.45 28.75
N ALA A 111 -16.47 8.50 28.89
CA ALA A 111 -16.72 7.48 27.87
C ALA A 111 -17.22 8.09 26.54
N SER A 112 -18.01 9.17 26.59
CA SER A 112 -18.46 9.92 25.40
C SER A 112 -17.30 10.64 24.72
N ILE A 113 -16.44 11.33 25.48
CA ILE A 113 -15.28 12.06 24.95
C ILE A 113 -14.28 11.08 24.31
N LEU A 114 -13.96 9.98 24.99
CA LEU A 114 -13.07 8.94 24.46
C LEU A 114 -13.59 8.36 23.14
N ARG A 115 -14.91 8.12 23.03
CA ARG A 115 -15.53 7.67 21.78
C ARG A 115 -15.42 8.70 20.66
N GLU A 116 -15.63 9.99 20.97
CA GLU A 116 -15.48 11.05 19.98
C GLU A 116 -14.02 11.23 19.52
N ILE A 117 -13.05 11.01 20.42
CA ILE A 117 -11.62 10.95 20.10
C ILE A 117 -11.33 9.76 19.17
N ASP A 118 -11.82 8.55 19.47
CA ASP A 118 -11.67 7.37 18.61
C ASP A 118 -12.20 7.61 17.19
N ASP A 119 -13.42 8.16 17.07
CA ASP A 119 -14.03 8.51 15.78
C ASP A 119 -13.19 9.57 15.04
N CYS A 120 -12.68 10.59 15.74
CA CYS A 120 -11.83 11.62 15.16
C CYS A 120 -10.44 11.10 14.74
N LEU A 121 -9.82 10.19 15.50
CA LEU A 121 -8.54 9.56 15.16
C LEU A 121 -8.69 8.61 13.96
N ALA A 122 -9.78 7.84 13.92
CA ALA A 122 -10.10 6.98 12.79
C ALA A 122 -10.30 7.80 11.50
N ASP A 123 -10.90 8.99 11.59
CA ASP A 123 -11.01 9.91 10.47
C ASP A 123 -9.72 10.67 10.15
N PHE A 124 -8.87 10.96 11.14
CA PHE A 124 -7.55 11.57 10.95
C PHE A 124 -6.64 10.66 10.12
N GLY A 125 -6.53 9.38 10.50
CA GLY A 125 -5.73 8.38 9.79
C GLY A 125 -6.15 8.12 8.34
N LYS A 126 -7.44 8.33 7.99
CA LYS A 126 -7.94 8.27 6.60
C LYS A 126 -7.52 9.49 5.76
N SER A 127 -7.23 10.63 6.40
CA SER A 127 -6.79 11.85 5.71
C SER A 127 -5.29 11.95 5.51
N GLU A 128 -4.48 11.19 6.27
CA GLU A 128 -3.05 11.00 6.01
C GLU A 128 -2.86 10.34 4.65
N PRO A 129 -2.35 11.06 3.63
CA PRO A 129 -2.34 10.53 2.28
C PRO A 129 -1.01 9.81 2.00
N LEU A 130 -1.03 8.88 1.03
CA LEU A 130 0.16 8.22 0.45
C LEU A 130 1.19 9.17 -0.22
N VAL A 131 1.12 10.48 0.05
CA VAL A 131 2.08 11.51 -0.42
C VAL A 131 3.48 11.25 0.15
N MET A 132 3.60 10.66 1.34
CA MET A 132 4.89 10.18 1.87
C MET A 132 5.48 9.02 1.04
N VAL A 133 4.70 8.29 0.25
CA VAL A 133 5.20 7.16 -0.56
C VAL A 133 5.60 7.60 -1.98
N MET A 134 5.00 8.66 -2.52
CA MET A 134 5.27 9.12 -3.89
C MET A 134 6.31 10.25 -4.01
N ASN A 135 6.88 10.72 -2.90
CA ASN A 135 7.90 11.78 -2.89
C ASN A 135 9.35 11.29 -2.62
N TYR A 136 9.58 9.98 -2.46
CA TYR A 136 10.92 9.38 -2.31
C TYR A 136 11.29 8.53 -3.54
N SER A 137 11.45 9.18 -4.70
CA SER A 137 12.05 8.59 -5.91
C SER A 137 12.55 9.71 -6.83
N PHE A 138 13.78 10.17 -6.57
CA PHE A 138 14.63 10.94 -7.47
C PHE A 138 16.07 10.41 -7.29
#